data_AF-A0A1B8ZFA0-F1
#
_entry.id   AF-A0A1B8ZFA0-F1
#
_cell.length_a   1.000
_cell.length_b   1.000
_cell.length_c   1.000
_cell.angle_alpha   90.00
_cell.angle_beta   90.00
_cell.angle_gamma   90.00
#
_symmetry.space_group_name_H-M   'P 1'
#
loop_
_entity.id
_entity.type
_entity.pdbx_description
1 polymer ?
#
loop_
_entity_poly.entity_id
_entity_poly.type
_entity_poly.pdbx_seq_one_letter_code
_entity_poly.pdbx_strand_id
1 'polypeptide(L)' 'MMKVSDYKVIDRNDSTETFFIKDDAFITHNEHRMLRIESPYFVKYIQQEYNPITQINENAYD' A
#
# COMPACT_ATOMS: atom_id res chain seq x y z
N MET A 1 -2.98 1.60 7.53
CA MET A 1 -3.62 2.92 7.26
C MET A 1 -2.54 3.97 7.00
N MET A 2 -2.69 4.78 5.94
CA MET A 2 -1.76 5.87 5.61
C MET A 2 -2.31 7.23 6.07
N LYS A 3 -1.48 8.09 6.66
CA LYS A 3 -1.84 9.45 7.05
C LYS A 3 -0.96 10.43 6.28
N VAL A 4 -1.58 11.13 5.33
CA VAL A 4 -0.95 12.12 4.45
C VAL A 4 -1.98 13.17 4.03
N SER A 5 -1.54 14.39 3.71
CA SER A 5 -2.34 15.46 3.12
C SER A 5 -2.85 15.10 1.71
N ASP A 6 -1.93 14.66 0.84
CA ASP A 6 -2.20 14.31 -0.55
C ASP A 6 -1.18 13.26 -1.04
N TYR A 7 -1.57 12.41 -2.00
CA TYR A 7 -0.69 11.43 -2.62
C TYR A 7 -1.09 11.19 -4.08
N LYS A 8 -0.13 10.71 -4.88
CA LYS A 8 -0.36 10.26 -6.27
C LYS A 8 0.10 8.83 -6.45
N VAL A 9 -0.72 8.00 -7.09
CA VAL A 9 -0.27 6.70 -7.60
C VAL A 9 0.35 6.95 -8.96
N ILE A 10 1.66 6.72 -9.09
CA ILE A 10 2.40 7.00 -10.32
C ILE A 10 2.63 5.75 -11.17
N ASP A 11 2.55 4.57 -10.54
CA ASP A 11 2.65 3.28 -11.20
C ASP A 11 1.83 2.24 -10.43
N ARG A 12 1.22 1.32 -11.17
CA ARG A 12 0.45 0.21 -10.61
C ARG A 12 0.53 -0.98 -11.55
N ASN A 13 0.88 -2.13 -10.99
CA ASN A 13 0.75 -3.43 -11.63
C ASN A 13 -0.03 -4.39 -10.72
N ASP A 14 -0.13 -5.65 -11.12
CA ASP A 14 -0.92 -6.66 -10.41
C ASP A 14 -0.40 -6.96 -8.98
N SER A 15 0.86 -6.63 -8.70
CA SER A 15 1.57 -6.98 -7.46
C SER A 15 2.06 -5.79 -6.64
N THR A 16 2.15 -4.60 -7.23
CA THR A 16 2.69 -3.41 -6.56
C THR A 16 2.01 -2.12 -6.99
N GLU A 17 1.87 -1.20 -6.04
CA GLU A 17 1.53 0.20 -6.27
C GLU A 17 2.68 1.10 -5.81
N THR A 18 3.07 2.03 -6.67
CA THR A 18 4.07 3.06 -6.35
C THR A 18 3.36 4.38 -6.08
N PHE A 19 3.64 4.93 -4.90
CA PHE A 19 3.07 6.17 -4.42
C PHE A 19 4.13 7.26 -4.46
N PHE A 20 3.71 8.46 -4.87
CA PHE A 20 4.45 9.69 -4.70
C PHE A 20 3.75 10.57 -3.67
N ILE A 21 4.51 11.02 -2.67
CA ILE A 21 4.07 11.96 -1.64
C ILE A 21 5.09 13.09 -1.57
N LYS A 22 4.59 14.33 -1.69
CA LYS A 22 5.43 15.53 -1.65
C LYS A 22 5.72 16.00 -0.22
N ASP A 23 4.78 15.76 0.69
CA ASP A 23 4.82 16.21 2.08
C ASP A 23 5.28 15.10 3.03
N ASP A 24 5.42 15.41 4.32
CA ASP A 24 5.66 14.39 5.33
C ASP A 24 4.48 13.40 5.41
N ALA A 25 4.80 12.10 5.38
CA ALA A 25 3.80 11.03 5.48
C ALA A 25 4.17 9.95 6.48
N PHE A 26 3.13 9.35 7.03
CA PHE A 26 3.23 8.28 8.01
C PHE A 26 2.38 7.07 7.60
N ILE A 27 2.94 5.88 7.78
CA ILE A 27 2.28 4.60 7.51
C ILE A 27 2.11 3.87 8.83
N THR A 28 0.88 3.47 9.12
CA THR A 28 0.57 2.55 10.23
C THR A 28 0.28 1.17 9.65
N HIS A 29 1.11 0.19 10.00
CA HIS A 29 0.87 -1.23 9.77
C HIS A 29 0.37 -1.85 11.07
N ASN A 30 -0.66 -2.71 11.05
CA ASN A 30 -1.29 -3.21 12.28
C ASN A 30 -0.28 -3.91 13.24
N GLU A 31 0.81 -4.45 12.70
CA GLU A 31 1.85 -5.15 13.46
C GLU A 31 3.06 -4.28 13.82
N HIS A 32 3.12 -3.03 13.34
CA HIS A 32 4.25 -2.15 13.57
C HIS A 32 3.82 -0.80 14.15
N ARG A 33 4.75 -0.14 14.84
CA ARG A 33 4.58 1.27 15.22
C ARG A 33 4.50 2.13 13.95
N MET A 34 3.90 3.31 14.07
CA MET A 34 3.83 4.30 12.99
C MET A 34 5.22 4.56 12.40
N LEU A 35 5.35 4.36 11.09
CA LEU A 35 6.58 4.58 10.33
C LEU A 35 6.48 5.91 9.59
N ARG A 36 7.53 6.73 9.64
CA ARG A 36 7.66 7.92 8.79
C ARG A 36 8.29 7.53 7.47
N ILE A 37 7.78 8.06 6.36
CA ILE A 37 8.36 7.86 5.04
C ILE A 37 9.49 8.88 4.84
N GLU A 38 10.70 8.39 4.56
CA GLU A 38 11.89 9.25 4.36
C GLU A 38 12.15 9.61 2.90
N SER A 39 11.44 8.96 1.97
CA SER A 39 11.54 9.17 0.53
C SER A 39 10.21 9.67 -0.03
N PRO A 40 10.20 10.60 -1.00
CA PRO A 40 8.98 11.00 -1.70
C PRO A 40 8.27 9.84 -2.42
N TYR A 41 9.00 8.75 -2.68
CA TYR A 41 8.47 7.56 -3.33
C TYR A 41 8.53 6.37 -2.37
N PHE A 42 7.43 5.62 -2.29
CA PHE A 42 7.40 4.32 -1.64
C PHE A 42 6.55 3.33 -2.44
N VAL A 43 6.87 2.03 -2.28
CA VAL A 43 6.18 0.93 -2.96
C VAL A 43 5.42 0.11 -1.94
N LYS A 44 4.15 -0.17 -2.25
CA LYS A 44 3.31 -1.09 -1.48
C LYS A 44 3.11 -2.35 -2.31
N TYR A 45 3.32 -3.51 -1.69
CA TYR A 45 2.94 -4.79 -2.29
C TYR A 45 1.43 -5.00 -2.15
N ILE A 46 0.78 -5.37 -3.25
CA ILE A 46 -0.59 -5.87 -3.26
C ILE A 46 -0.48 -7.38 -3.22
N GLN A 47 -0.92 -7.98 -2.12
CA GLN A 47 -1.07 -9.42 -2.01
C GLN A 47 -2.50 -9.79 -2.41
N GLN A 48 -2.60 -10.67 -3.39
CA GLN A 48 -3.85 -11.33 -3.76
C GLN A 48 -3.78 -12.75 -3.24
N GLU A 49 -4.81 -13.16 -2.50
CA GLU A 49 -5.02 -14.55 -2.14
C GLU A 49 -5.98 -15.18 -3.12
N TYR A 50 -5.58 -16.33 -3.67
CA TYR A 50 -6.48 -17.13 -4.49
C TYR A 50 -7.37 -17.96 -3.57
N ASN A 51 -8.68 -17.66 -3.58
CA ASN A 51 -9.64 -18.44 -2.83
C ASN A 51 -10.04 -19.69 -3.66
N PRO A 52 -9.65 -20.91 -3.25
CA PRO A 52 -9.91 -22.11 -4.07
C PRO A 52 -11.38 -22.52 -4.07
N ILE A 53 -12.18 -22.05 -3.11
CA ILE A 53 -13.60 -22.40 -2.98
C ILE A 53 -14.43 -21.57 -3.96
N THR A 54 -14.16 -20.28 -4.03
CA THR A 54 -14.90 -19.33 -4.87
C THR A 54 -14.21 -19.06 -6.21
N GLN A 55 -12.94 -19.47 -6.36
CA GLN A 55 -12.09 -19.29 -7.54
C GLN A 55 -11.92 -17.82 -7.96
N ILE A 56 -12.01 -16.91 -7.00
CA ILE A 56 -11.79 -15.48 -7.19
C ILE A 56 -10.51 -15.06 -6.47
N ASN A 57 -9.83 -14.06 -7.02
CA ASN A 57 -8.73 -13.40 -6.33
C ASN A 57 -9.33 -12.38 -5.37
N GLU A 58 -9.02 -12.54 -4.08
CA GLU A 58 -9.41 -11.61 -3.03
C GLU A 58 -8.18 -10.80 -2.62
N ASN A 59 -8.36 -9.52 -2.31
CA ASN A 59 -7.28 -8.73 -1.73
C ASN A 59 -7.05 -9.23 -0.31
N ALA A 60 -5.82 -9.63 0.02
CA ALA A 60 -5.47 -10.18 1.35
C ALA A 60 -5.54 -9.15 2.50
N TYR A 61 -6.05 -7.95 2.23
CA TYR A 61 -6.14 -6.82 3.16
C TYR A 61 -7.58 -6.33 3.37
N ASP A 62 -8.58 -6.99 2.76
CA ASP A 62 -10.01 -6.67 2.91
C ASP A 62 -10.60 -7.22 4.21
#